data_AF-A0AA34SFM0-F1
#
_entry.id   AF-A0AA34SFM0-F1
#
_cell.length_a   1.000
_cell.length_b   1.000
_cell.length_c   1.000
_cell.angle_alpha   90.00
_cell.angle_beta   90.00
_cell.angle_gamma   90.00
#
_symmetry.space_group_name_H-M   'P 1'
#
loop_
_entity.id
_entity.type
_entity.pdbx_description
1 polymer ?
#
loop_
_entity_poly.entity_id
_entity_poly.type
_entity_poly.pdbx_seq_one_letter_code
_entity_poly.pdbx_strand_id
1 'polypeptide(L)'
;MQMASGQSLSLMDQVSLEEGTYTHAYLVLNTFVKMETVLDFGTDPSNFRTDLQGRTGRYCFTNGQDYNTNPDDIVECSNSLTNLAEASETVGLGDDNGYNNTMLGYQVSIGGVTVDMDLYMLDSSGDLSTNDNDDFAIYASQALTSSVSIGQNTSNLDIAVAVSDSSEVTFSPAGLGSFTVSGGVPVTCSNSDGCVYDMAWTGLQFVITAQ
;
A
#
# COMPACT_ATOMS: atom_id res chain seq x y z
N MET A 1 8.29 1.64 11.46
CA MET A 1 9.63 1.54 10.82
C MET A 1 9.53 2.40 9.57
N GLN A 2 10.30 3.47 9.44
CA GLN A 2 10.15 4.43 8.34
C GLN A 2 11.14 4.08 7.23
N MET A 3 10.65 3.68 6.06
CA MET A 3 11.45 3.44 4.86
C MET A 3 11.12 4.52 3.84
N ALA A 4 12.14 5.05 3.15
CA ALA A 4 11.96 5.94 2.01
C ALA A 4 12.36 5.21 0.72
N SER A 5 11.86 5.68 -0.42
CA SER A 5 12.19 5.12 -1.74
C SER A 5 13.72 5.04 -1.94
N GLY A 6 14.21 3.87 -2.36
CA GLY A 6 15.63 3.60 -2.59
C GLY A 6 16.49 3.34 -1.34
N GLN A 7 15.91 3.27 -0.14
CA GLN A 7 16.63 2.86 1.07
C GLN A 7 16.67 1.33 1.19
N SER A 8 17.85 0.75 1.42
CA SER A 8 18.03 -0.66 1.76
C SER A 8 18.12 -0.83 3.28
N LEU A 9 17.27 -1.66 3.88
CA LEU A 9 17.39 -2.04 5.28
C LEU A 9 18.27 -3.29 5.41
N SER A 10 19.42 -3.16 6.09
CA SER A 10 20.23 -4.34 6.41
C SER A 10 19.57 -5.13 7.53
N LEU A 11 19.04 -6.31 7.21
CA LEU A 11 18.49 -7.26 8.19
C LEU A 11 19.56 -8.20 8.78
N MET A 12 20.83 -8.03 8.38
CA MET A 12 21.90 -9.02 8.63
C MET A 12 22.19 -9.28 10.11
N ASP A 13 22.00 -8.29 10.99
CA ASP A 13 22.28 -8.46 12.43
C ASP A 13 21.09 -9.08 13.21
N GLN A 14 19.95 -9.32 12.56
CA GLN A 14 18.71 -9.75 13.22
C GLN A 14 18.12 -11.07 12.69
N VAL A 15 18.72 -11.66 11.67
CA VAL A 15 18.19 -12.88 11.02
C VAL A 15 19.26 -13.97 11.01
N SER A 16 18.98 -15.09 11.66
CA SER A 16 19.74 -16.33 11.52
C SER A 16 19.04 -17.21 10.49
N LEU A 17 19.74 -17.58 9.43
CA LEU A 17 19.25 -18.53 8.42
C LEU A 17 20.04 -19.83 8.55
N GLU A 18 19.34 -20.96 8.48
CA GLU A 18 20.00 -22.26 8.45
C GLU A 18 20.72 -22.45 7.11
N GLU A 19 21.76 -23.30 7.11
CA GLU A 19 22.39 -23.69 5.85
C GLU A 19 21.45 -24.58 5.05
N GLY A 20 21.40 -24.36 3.74
CA GLY A 20 20.48 -25.09 2.90
C GLY A 20 20.38 -24.55 1.49
N THR A 21 19.55 -25.20 0.70
CA THR A 21 19.13 -24.71 -0.62
C THR A 21 17.66 -24.33 -0.54
N TYR A 22 17.39 -23.06 -0.79
CA TYR A 22 16.07 -22.47 -0.71
C TYR A 22 15.53 -22.25 -2.12
N THR A 23 14.29 -22.66 -2.35
CA THR A 23 13.55 -22.50 -3.61
C THR A 23 12.38 -21.54 -3.49
N HIS A 24 12.05 -21.16 -2.26
CA HIS A 24 10.94 -20.28 -1.91
C HIS A 24 11.42 -19.26 -0.88
N ALA A 25 10.80 -18.10 -0.89
CA ALA A 25 10.94 -17.11 0.14
C ALA A 25 9.55 -16.72 0.66
N TYR A 26 9.48 -16.47 1.97
CA TYR A 26 8.23 -16.23 2.66
C TYR A 26 8.35 -14.95 3.47
N LEU A 27 7.30 -14.13 3.45
CA LEU A 27 7.23 -12.89 4.21
C LEU A 27 5.87 -12.80 4.91
N VAL A 28 5.88 -12.45 6.19
CA VAL A 28 4.68 -12.14 6.97
C VAL A 28 4.72 -10.66 7.31
N LEU A 29 3.69 -9.93 6.93
CA LEU A 29 3.58 -8.48 7.09
C LEU A 29 2.31 -8.15 7.87
N ASN A 30 2.34 -7.06 8.63
CA ASN A 30 1.13 -6.53 9.22
C ASN A 30 0.21 -5.99 8.11
N THR A 31 -1.11 -6.11 8.26
CA THR A 31 -2.10 -5.53 7.34
C THR A 31 -2.20 -4.01 7.49
N PHE A 32 -1.73 -3.45 8.60
CA PHE A 32 -1.82 -2.03 8.89
C PHE A 32 -0.71 -1.22 8.24
N VAL A 33 -1.10 -0.25 7.41
CA VAL A 33 -0.19 0.69 6.73
C VAL A 33 -0.47 2.13 7.16
N LYS A 34 0.55 2.97 7.06
CA LYS A 34 0.46 4.42 7.24
C LYS A 34 1.17 5.11 6.10
N MET A 35 0.56 6.14 5.55
CA MET A 35 1.13 6.90 4.43
C MET A 35 0.96 8.40 4.61
N GLU A 36 2.01 9.13 4.25
CA GLU A 36 1.99 10.58 4.09
C GLU A 36 2.16 10.89 2.60
N THR A 37 1.13 11.46 1.97
CA THR A 37 1.15 11.78 0.53
C THR A 37 0.81 13.24 0.31
N VAL A 38 1.54 13.90 -0.59
CA VAL A 38 1.29 15.28 -1.01
C VAL A 38 1.24 15.35 -2.53
N LEU A 39 0.18 15.95 -3.06
CA LEU A 39 0.09 16.40 -4.44
C LEU A 39 0.27 17.90 -4.49
N ASP A 40 1.12 18.36 -5.41
CA ASP A 40 1.33 19.77 -5.71
C ASP A 40 0.80 20.08 -7.11
N PHE A 41 -0.29 20.86 -7.18
CA PHE A 41 -0.91 21.28 -8.44
C PHE A 41 -0.26 22.54 -9.05
N GLY A 42 0.90 22.95 -8.52
CA GLY A 42 1.67 24.09 -8.99
C GLY A 42 1.12 25.43 -8.52
N THR A 43 1.63 26.51 -9.08
CA THR A 43 1.31 27.87 -8.61
C THR A 43 0.12 28.52 -9.30
N ASP A 44 -0.43 27.91 -10.35
CA ASP A 44 -1.59 28.44 -11.07
C ASP A 44 -2.89 28.09 -10.34
N PRO A 45 -3.65 29.09 -9.82
CA PRO A 45 -4.90 28.82 -9.11
C PRO A 45 -5.95 28.08 -9.93
N SER A 46 -5.88 28.09 -11.27
CA SER A 46 -6.81 27.29 -12.10
C SER A 46 -6.59 25.79 -11.99
N ASN A 47 -5.44 25.34 -11.46
CA ASN A 47 -5.13 23.93 -11.26
C ASN A 47 -5.47 23.44 -9.85
N PHE A 48 -5.84 24.34 -8.95
CA PHE A 48 -6.13 23.99 -7.55
C PHE A 48 -7.29 23.01 -7.49
N ARG A 49 -7.20 22.08 -6.54
CA ARG A 49 -8.21 21.04 -6.36
C ARG A 49 -8.96 21.24 -5.06
N THR A 50 -10.15 20.65 -5.05
CA THR A 50 -11.09 20.70 -3.92
C THR A 50 -11.20 19.31 -3.32
N ASP A 51 -11.22 19.21 -2.00
CA ASP A 51 -11.52 17.95 -1.29
C ASP A 51 -13.03 17.80 -1.04
N LEU A 52 -13.42 16.71 -0.39
CA LEU A 52 -14.81 16.41 -0.06
C LEU A 52 -15.44 17.40 0.93
N GLN A 53 -14.62 18.10 1.72
CA GLN A 53 -15.05 19.11 2.68
C GLN A 53 -15.21 20.50 2.02
N GLY A 54 -14.90 20.61 0.72
CA GLY A 54 -14.97 21.86 -0.04
C GLY A 54 -13.75 22.77 0.18
N ARG A 55 -12.70 22.32 0.87
CA ARG A 55 -11.45 23.07 0.99
C ARG A 55 -10.73 23.01 -0.35
N THR A 56 -10.17 24.13 -0.79
CA THR A 56 -9.50 24.24 -2.09
C THR A 56 -8.10 24.78 -1.93
N GLY A 57 -7.14 24.19 -2.63
CA GLY A 57 -5.75 24.65 -2.55
C GLY A 57 -4.81 24.07 -3.60
N ARG A 58 -3.60 24.62 -3.59
CA ARG A 58 -2.45 24.15 -4.36
C ARG A 58 -2.08 22.71 -4.03
N TYR A 59 -2.18 22.35 -2.75
CA TYR A 59 -1.83 21.02 -2.29
C TYR A 59 -3.08 20.24 -1.94
N CYS A 60 -3.07 18.93 -2.21
CA CYS A 60 -3.96 17.98 -1.55
C CYS A 60 -3.12 16.88 -0.93
N PHE A 61 -3.42 16.53 0.31
CA PHE A 61 -2.57 15.66 1.11
C PHE A 61 -3.33 14.86 2.16
N THR A 62 -2.72 13.78 2.64
CA THR A 62 -3.23 13.01 3.76
C THR A 62 -3.19 13.83 5.06
N ASN A 63 -4.27 13.81 5.84
CA ASN A 63 -4.43 14.70 7.01
C ASN A 63 -4.47 13.97 8.36
N GLY A 64 -4.05 12.71 8.40
CA GLY A 64 -3.97 11.91 9.63
C GLY A 64 -5.23 11.16 10.01
N GLN A 65 -6.32 11.27 9.23
CA GLN A 65 -7.50 10.44 9.44
C GLN A 65 -7.25 8.99 9.03
N ASP A 66 -7.96 8.08 9.68
CA ASP A 66 -7.94 6.65 9.37
C ASP A 66 -9.02 6.34 8.33
N TYR A 67 -8.62 5.83 7.17
CA TYR A 67 -9.54 5.47 6.10
C TYR A 67 -10.60 4.48 6.56
N ASN A 68 -10.23 3.56 7.45
CA ASN A 68 -11.14 2.52 7.93
C ASN A 68 -12.29 3.07 8.77
N THR A 69 -12.15 4.28 9.35
CA THR A 69 -13.16 4.87 10.23
C THR A 69 -13.77 6.16 9.69
N ASN A 70 -13.00 6.95 8.94
CA ASN A 70 -13.39 8.24 8.38
C ASN A 70 -12.96 8.35 6.90
N PRO A 71 -13.45 7.49 5.99
CA PRO A 71 -12.99 7.43 4.61
C PRO A 71 -13.21 8.75 3.84
N ASP A 72 -14.22 9.53 4.22
CA ASP A 72 -14.60 10.77 3.51
C ASP A 72 -13.68 11.96 3.81
N ASP A 73 -12.79 11.89 4.80
CA ASP A 73 -11.98 13.03 5.26
C ASP A 73 -10.50 12.70 5.36
N ILE A 74 -10.01 11.67 4.67
CA ILE A 74 -8.57 11.33 4.68
C ILE A 74 -7.71 12.32 3.87
N VAL A 75 -8.32 13.09 2.97
CA VAL A 75 -7.66 14.10 2.13
C VAL A 75 -8.04 15.51 2.56
N GLU A 76 -7.03 16.37 2.73
CA GLU A 76 -7.21 17.81 2.86
C GLU A 76 -6.55 18.55 1.70
N CYS A 77 -7.29 19.47 1.08
CA CYS A 77 -6.75 20.40 0.09
C CYS A 77 -6.56 21.81 0.68
N SER A 78 -5.34 22.36 0.59
CA SER A 78 -4.95 23.63 1.19
C SER A 78 -3.78 24.30 0.47
N ASN A 79 -3.56 25.59 0.72
CA ASN A 79 -2.36 26.31 0.27
C ASN A 79 -1.18 26.16 1.25
N SER A 80 -1.38 25.45 2.36
CA SER A 80 -0.37 25.16 3.37
C SER A 80 -0.39 23.67 3.72
N LEU A 81 0.78 23.09 4.02
CA LEU A 81 0.94 21.70 4.46
C LEU A 81 0.86 21.56 6.00
N THR A 82 0.23 22.50 6.69
CA THR A 82 0.22 22.53 8.17
C THR A 82 -0.46 21.31 8.80
N ASN A 83 -1.47 20.76 8.11
CA ASN A 83 -2.24 19.60 8.57
C ASN A 83 -1.76 18.30 7.93
N LEU A 84 -0.61 18.31 7.24
CA LEU A 84 -0.02 17.11 6.67
C LEU A 84 0.27 16.10 7.78
N ALA A 85 -0.26 14.90 7.64
CA ALA A 85 -0.02 13.80 8.55
C ALA A 85 -0.24 12.44 7.89
N GLU A 86 0.32 11.40 8.50
CA GLU A 86 0.15 10.01 8.06
C GLU A 86 -1.32 9.56 8.20
N ALA A 87 -2.00 9.30 7.08
CA ALA A 87 -3.26 8.57 7.09
C ALA A 87 -3.00 7.07 7.30
N SER A 88 -3.90 6.37 7.98
CA SER A 88 -3.82 4.92 8.16
C SER A 88 -4.86 4.18 7.36
N GLU A 89 -4.52 2.95 6.96
CA GLU A 89 -5.38 2.05 6.21
C GLU A 89 -5.04 0.60 6.58
N THR A 90 -6.03 -0.29 6.43
CA THR A 90 -5.81 -1.74 6.51
C THR A 90 -5.81 -2.29 5.09
N VAL A 91 -4.70 -2.92 4.71
CA VAL A 91 -4.58 -3.61 3.42
C VAL A 91 -5.38 -4.90 3.50
N GLY A 92 -6.38 -5.03 2.63
CA GLY A 92 -7.12 -6.27 2.39
C GLY A 92 -6.75 -6.89 1.05
N LEU A 93 -7.17 -8.14 0.85
CA LEU A 93 -7.23 -8.76 -0.48
C LEU A 93 -8.68 -8.78 -0.96
N GLY A 94 -8.89 -8.42 -2.21
CA GLY A 94 -10.22 -8.40 -2.80
C GLY A 94 -10.16 -8.41 -4.31
N ASP A 95 -11.25 -8.85 -4.91
CA ASP A 95 -11.51 -8.73 -6.34
C ASP A 95 -12.87 -8.06 -6.58
N ASP A 96 -13.29 -7.93 -7.83
CA ASP A 96 -14.57 -7.30 -8.19
C ASP A 96 -15.80 -7.99 -7.54
N ASN A 97 -15.64 -9.19 -6.96
CA ASN A 97 -16.68 -9.94 -6.26
C ASN A 97 -16.65 -9.78 -4.74
N GLY A 98 -15.73 -8.97 -4.20
CA GLY A 98 -15.62 -8.64 -2.78
C GLY A 98 -14.38 -9.23 -2.11
N TYR A 99 -14.49 -9.48 -0.80
CA TYR A 99 -13.40 -10.00 0.02
C TYR A 99 -12.84 -11.31 -0.55
N ASN A 100 -11.52 -11.39 -0.55
CA ASN A 100 -10.80 -12.61 -0.82
C ASN A 100 -9.71 -12.77 0.25
N ASN A 101 -9.48 -13.98 0.74
CA ASN A 101 -8.36 -14.24 1.66
C ASN A 101 -7.13 -14.77 0.93
N THR A 102 -7.20 -14.93 -0.40
CA THR A 102 -6.12 -15.48 -1.23
C THR A 102 -5.99 -14.76 -2.56
N MET A 103 -4.77 -14.55 -3.00
CA MET A 103 -4.48 -14.07 -4.35
C MET A 103 -3.31 -14.88 -4.92
N LEU A 104 -3.63 -15.83 -5.80
CA LEU A 104 -2.66 -16.75 -6.37
C LEU A 104 -2.07 -16.20 -7.66
N GLY A 105 -0.77 -16.40 -7.86
CA GLY A 105 -0.06 -15.94 -9.05
C GLY A 105 -0.09 -14.41 -9.20
N TYR A 106 -0.10 -13.69 -8.07
CA TYR A 106 0.10 -12.24 -8.08
C TYR A 106 1.47 -11.95 -8.69
N GLN A 107 1.49 -11.22 -9.79
CA GLN A 107 2.72 -10.94 -10.52
C GLN A 107 3.14 -9.50 -10.29
N VAL A 108 4.39 -9.32 -9.90
CA VAL A 108 4.95 -8.00 -9.63
C VAL A 108 6.30 -7.84 -10.32
N SER A 109 6.57 -6.63 -10.85
CA SER A 109 7.81 -6.35 -11.56
C SER A 109 8.51 -5.13 -10.96
N ILE A 110 9.67 -5.35 -10.33
CA ILE A 110 10.45 -4.31 -9.66
C ILE A 110 11.86 -4.30 -10.22
N GLY A 111 12.34 -3.13 -10.64
CA GLY A 111 13.69 -2.98 -11.19
C GLY A 111 13.95 -3.87 -12.43
N GLY A 112 12.89 -4.25 -13.16
CA GLY A 112 12.96 -5.14 -14.32
C GLY A 112 12.97 -6.65 -14.01
N VAL A 113 12.85 -7.03 -12.72
CA VAL A 113 12.66 -8.41 -12.30
C VAL A 113 11.19 -8.66 -12.04
N THR A 114 10.61 -9.63 -12.77
CA THR A 114 9.26 -10.11 -12.52
C THR A 114 9.29 -11.33 -11.61
N VAL A 115 8.48 -11.31 -10.55
CA VAL A 115 8.27 -12.45 -9.66
C VAL A 115 6.78 -12.78 -9.60
N ASP A 116 6.49 -14.07 -9.45
CA ASP A 116 5.16 -14.58 -9.14
C ASP A 116 5.11 -14.92 -7.65
N MET A 117 4.06 -14.48 -6.99
CA MET A 117 3.84 -14.71 -5.56
C MET A 117 2.39 -15.04 -5.28
N ASP A 118 2.17 -15.86 -4.27
CA ASP A 118 0.86 -16.12 -3.71
C ASP A 118 0.70 -15.31 -2.43
N LEU A 119 -0.40 -14.57 -2.30
CA LEU A 119 -0.75 -13.80 -1.10
C LEU A 119 -1.88 -14.49 -0.36
N TYR A 120 -1.81 -14.47 0.96
CA TYR A 120 -2.77 -15.07 1.87
C TYR A 120 -3.03 -14.13 3.04
N MET A 121 -4.29 -13.86 3.36
CA MET A 121 -4.66 -13.21 4.61
C MET A 121 -4.70 -14.25 5.72
N LEU A 122 -3.94 -13.98 6.77
CA LEU A 122 -3.91 -14.80 7.97
C LEU A 122 -4.65 -14.13 9.11
N ASP A 123 -5.30 -14.94 9.94
CA ASP A 123 -5.85 -14.50 11.22
C ASP A 123 -4.77 -14.43 12.32
N SER A 124 -5.17 -14.00 13.51
CA SER A 124 -4.26 -13.88 14.66
C SER A 124 -3.68 -15.22 15.17
N SER A 125 -4.24 -16.35 14.75
CA SER A 125 -3.74 -17.70 15.04
C SER A 125 -2.74 -18.20 13.98
N GLY A 126 -2.65 -17.51 12.85
CA GLY A 126 -1.84 -17.90 11.69
C GLY A 126 -2.57 -18.82 10.70
N ASP A 127 -3.88 -19.01 10.85
CA ASP A 127 -4.73 -19.73 9.90
C ASP A 127 -5.24 -18.78 8.81
N LEU A 128 -5.75 -19.30 7.69
CA LEU A 128 -6.37 -18.45 6.67
C LEU A 128 -7.58 -17.72 7.25
N SER A 129 -7.58 -16.39 7.11
CA SER A 129 -8.69 -15.55 7.54
C SER A 129 -9.97 -15.90 6.78
N THR A 130 -11.13 -15.62 7.38
CA THR A 130 -12.43 -15.96 6.79
C THR A 130 -13.26 -14.74 6.39
N ASN A 131 -12.86 -13.54 6.83
CA ASN A 131 -13.49 -12.26 6.52
C ASN A 131 -12.56 -11.09 6.90
N ASP A 132 -12.87 -9.89 6.41
CA ASP A 132 -12.06 -8.68 6.64
C ASP A 132 -11.78 -8.38 8.12
N ASN A 133 -12.70 -8.72 9.04
CA ASN A 133 -12.52 -8.38 10.46
C ASN A 133 -11.53 -9.31 11.17
N ASP A 134 -11.24 -10.47 10.59
CA ASP A 134 -10.32 -11.45 11.16
C ASP A 134 -8.91 -11.31 10.57
N ASP A 135 -8.73 -10.48 9.54
CA ASP A 135 -7.44 -10.24 8.90
C ASP A 135 -6.43 -9.62 9.89
N PHE A 136 -5.31 -10.31 10.08
CA PHE A 136 -4.25 -9.93 11.01
C PHE A 136 -2.91 -9.70 10.31
N ALA A 137 -2.58 -10.54 9.33
CA ALA A 137 -1.32 -10.45 8.62
C ALA A 137 -1.44 -10.87 7.15
N ILE A 138 -0.57 -10.29 6.32
CA ILE A 138 -0.35 -10.71 4.94
C ILE A 138 0.80 -11.69 4.91
N TYR A 139 0.51 -12.94 4.54
CA TYR A 139 1.54 -13.91 4.21
C TYR A 139 1.73 -13.97 2.71
N ALA A 140 2.98 -13.86 2.29
CA ALA A 140 3.34 -13.83 0.90
C ALA A 140 4.40 -14.89 0.62
N SER A 141 4.09 -15.75 -0.35
CA SER A 141 4.88 -16.91 -0.75
C SER A 141 5.40 -16.72 -2.16
N GLN A 142 6.70 -16.54 -2.30
CA GLN A 142 7.36 -16.30 -3.57
C GLN A 142 8.19 -17.51 -3.98
N ALA A 143 7.96 -18.04 -5.17
CA ALA A 143 8.91 -18.97 -5.78
C ALA A 143 10.14 -18.17 -6.25
N LEU A 144 11.33 -18.64 -5.90
CA LEU A 144 12.56 -17.99 -6.35
C LEU A 144 12.82 -18.36 -7.81
N THR A 145 13.14 -17.37 -8.64
CA THR A 145 13.48 -17.58 -10.06
C THR A 145 14.72 -18.47 -10.24
N SER A 146 15.59 -18.50 -9.23
CA SER A 146 16.69 -19.46 -9.08
C SER A 146 16.86 -19.83 -7.61
N SER A 147 17.21 -21.09 -7.32
CA SER A 147 17.49 -21.54 -5.95
C SER A 147 18.66 -20.79 -5.34
N VAL A 148 18.56 -20.48 -4.05
CA VAL A 148 19.61 -19.80 -3.28
C VAL A 148 20.25 -20.79 -2.31
N SER A 149 21.58 -20.90 -2.37
CA SER A 149 22.34 -21.75 -1.45
C SER A 149 22.96 -20.91 -0.33
N ILE A 150 22.58 -21.22 0.90
CA ILE A 150 23.15 -20.64 2.12
C ILE A 150 24.10 -21.66 2.76
N GLY A 151 25.34 -21.24 3.04
CA GLY A 151 26.33 -22.04 3.75
C GLY A 151 27.39 -21.16 4.42
N GLN A 152 28.40 -21.77 5.06
CA GLN A 152 29.43 -21.08 5.86
C GLN A 152 30.17 -19.93 5.15
N ASN A 153 30.17 -19.92 3.81
CA ASN A 153 30.86 -18.91 3.00
C ASN A 153 29.90 -17.93 2.30
N THR A 154 28.59 -18.05 2.50
CA THR A 154 27.61 -17.08 1.96
C THR A 154 27.88 -15.73 2.60
N SER A 155 28.29 -14.76 1.79
CA SER A 155 28.75 -13.45 2.28
C SER A 155 27.94 -12.26 1.74
N ASN A 156 26.92 -12.48 0.91
CA ASN A 156 26.12 -11.42 0.29
C ASN A 156 24.65 -11.83 0.07
N LEU A 157 23.91 -12.18 1.12
CA LEU A 157 22.46 -12.38 0.97
C LEU A 157 21.74 -11.02 0.89
N ASP A 158 21.22 -10.69 -0.29
CA ASP A 158 20.50 -9.42 -0.52
C ASP A 158 18.98 -9.62 -0.56
N ILE A 159 18.36 -9.63 0.62
CA ILE A 159 16.89 -9.66 0.74
C ILE A 159 16.36 -8.24 0.49
N ALA A 160 15.98 -7.95 -0.76
CA ALA A 160 15.38 -6.68 -1.12
C ALA A 160 13.85 -6.68 -0.89
N VAL A 161 13.38 -5.93 0.10
CA VAL A 161 11.95 -5.57 0.18
C VAL A 161 11.79 -4.23 -0.50
N ALA A 162 11.26 -4.24 -1.72
CA ALA A 162 11.10 -3.03 -2.51
C ALA A 162 9.63 -2.58 -2.54
N VAL A 163 9.30 -1.66 -1.64
CA VAL A 163 8.05 -0.91 -1.64
C VAL A 163 8.08 0.03 -2.85
N SER A 164 7.50 -0.37 -3.98
CA SER A 164 7.47 0.48 -5.19
C SER A 164 6.42 1.58 -5.05
N ASP A 165 6.75 2.78 -5.52
CA ASP A 165 5.96 4.02 -5.46
C ASP A 165 4.57 3.92 -6.10
N SER A 166 3.60 3.32 -5.41
CA SER A 166 2.23 3.27 -5.88
C SER A 166 1.32 3.91 -4.82
N SER A 167 1.29 5.24 -4.81
CA SER A 167 0.17 5.98 -4.23
C SER A 167 -0.84 6.22 -5.36
N GLU A 168 -2.05 5.67 -5.23
CA GLU A 168 -3.16 6.06 -6.08
C GLU A 168 -3.81 7.31 -5.53
N VAL A 169 -4.27 8.16 -6.45
CA VAL A 169 -5.05 9.35 -6.11
C VAL A 169 -6.31 9.28 -6.94
N THR A 170 -7.44 9.32 -6.24
CA THR A 170 -8.72 9.16 -6.90
C THR A 170 -9.49 10.48 -6.93
N PHE A 171 -9.96 10.81 -8.12
CA PHE A 171 -10.75 12.01 -8.39
C PHE A 171 -12.21 11.60 -8.63
N SER A 172 -13.12 12.25 -7.91
CA SER A 172 -14.55 12.09 -8.14
C SER A 172 -14.92 12.79 -9.45
N PRO A 173 -15.57 12.12 -10.41
CA PRO A 173 -15.99 12.76 -11.65
C PRO A 173 -17.02 13.87 -11.42
N ALA A 174 -16.88 14.96 -12.16
CA ALA A 174 -17.84 16.06 -12.19
C ALA A 174 -19.28 15.58 -12.45
N GLY A 175 -20.23 16.03 -11.63
CA GLY A 175 -21.66 15.87 -11.91
C GLY A 175 -22.29 14.51 -11.57
N LEU A 176 -21.56 13.59 -10.93
CA LEU A 176 -22.13 12.31 -10.47
C LEU A 176 -22.98 12.42 -9.19
N GLY A 177 -23.00 13.57 -8.51
CA GLY A 177 -23.74 13.73 -7.26
C GLY A 177 -23.09 12.94 -6.12
N SER A 178 -23.85 12.08 -5.44
CA SER A 178 -23.33 11.14 -4.42
C SER A 178 -22.82 9.86 -5.09
N PHE A 179 -21.59 9.45 -4.81
CA PHE A 179 -21.08 8.11 -5.14
C PHE A 179 -20.67 7.39 -3.85
N THR A 180 -20.68 6.07 -3.85
CA THR A 180 -20.33 5.29 -2.66
C THR A 180 -18.86 4.88 -2.77
N VAL A 181 -18.03 5.27 -1.80
CA VAL A 181 -16.65 4.76 -1.68
C VAL A 181 -16.64 3.36 -1.07
N SER A 182 -15.48 2.70 -1.11
CA SER A 182 -15.29 1.43 -0.39
C SER A 182 -15.70 1.58 1.07
N GLY A 183 -16.42 0.59 1.62
CA GLY A 183 -17.05 0.68 2.94
C GLY A 183 -18.50 1.17 2.96
N GLY A 184 -19.11 1.46 1.81
CA GLY A 184 -20.55 1.71 1.71
C GLY A 184 -20.97 3.13 2.12
N VAL A 185 -20.02 4.02 2.36
CA VAL A 185 -20.27 5.41 2.77
C VAL A 185 -20.59 6.27 1.54
N PRO A 186 -21.74 6.96 1.48
CA PRO A 186 -22.05 7.88 0.39
C PRO A 186 -21.22 9.16 0.52
N VAL A 187 -20.35 9.38 -0.45
CA VAL A 187 -19.53 10.57 -0.62
C VAL A 187 -20.17 11.49 -1.64
N THR A 188 -20.25 12.79 -1.33
CA THR A 188 -20.76 13.81 -2.27
C THR A 188 -19.69 14.81 -2.62
N CYS A 189 -19.48 15.04 -3.92
CA CYS A 189 -18.68 16.15 -4.42
C CYS A 189 -19.60 17.19 -5.06
N SER A 190 -19.56 18.42 -4.54
CA SER A 190 -20.39 19.54 -5.04
C SER A 190 -19.70 20.36 -6.14
N ASN A 191 -18.43 20.09 -6.45
CA ASN A 191 -17.65 20.81 -7.45
C ASN A 191 -17.85 20.26 -8.87
N SER A 192 -17.97 21.15 -9.86
CA SER A 192 -18.08 20.83 -11.29
C SER A 192 -16.79 20.32 -11.94
N ASP A 193 -15.64 20.40 -11.27
CA ASP A 193 -14.35 19.87 -11.75
C ASP A 193 -13.96 18.57 -11.04
N GLY A 194 -14.84 18.05 -10.17
CA GLY A 194 -14.55 16.90 -9.32
C GLY A 194 -13.84 17.26 -8.01
N CYS A 195 -13.66 16.25 -7.15
CA CYS A 195 -12.98 16.39 -5.86
C CYS A 195 -11.90 15.31 -5.72
N VAL A 196 -10.77 15.63 -5.09
CA VAL A 196 -9.83 14.60 -4.61
C VAL A 196 -10.46 13.98 -3.37
N TYR A 197 -10.63 12.67 -3.36
CA TYR A 197 -11.35 11.99 -2.28
C TYR A 197 -10.61 10.82 -1.67
N ASP A 198 -9.63 10.27 -2.38
CA ASP A 198 -8.87 9.13 -1.91
C ASP A 198 -7.40 9.28 -2.29
N MET A 199 -6.55 8.83 -1.39
CA MET A 199 -5.11 8.71 -1.55
C MET A 199 -4.74 7.37 -0.92
N ALA A 200 -4.69 6.34 -1.74
CA ALA A 200 -4.51 4.96 -1.30
C ALA A 200 -3.13 4.45 -1.69
N TRP A 201 -2.72 3.35 -1.06
CA TRP A 201 -1.51 2.65 -1.45
C TRP A 201 -1.86 1.50 -2.40
N THR A 202 -1.35 1.53 -3.62
CA THR A 202 -1.69 0.57 -4.69
C THR A 202 -0.90 -0.73 -4.64
N GLY A 203 -0.31 -1.05 -3.49
CA GLY A 203 0.06 -2.43 -3.13
C GLY A 203 1.48 -2.63 -2.63
N LEU A 204 1.62 -3.64 -1.76
CA LEU A 204 2.89 -4.10 -1.23
C LEU A 204 3.62 -4.98 -2.23
N GLN A 205 4.63 -4.39 -2.88
CA GLN A 205 5.54 -5.15 -3.72
C GLN A 205 6.80 -5.51 -2.92
N PHE A 206 7.35 -6.70 -3.15
CA PHE A 206 8.66 -7.08 -2.64
C PHE A 206 9.27 -8.15 -3.55
N VAL A 207 10.61 -8.21 -3.61
CA VAL A 207 11.32 -9.14 -4.51
C VAL A 207 12.53 -9.70 -3.77
N ILE A 208 12.45 -10.96 -3.36
CA ILE A 208 13.59 -11.61 -2.70
C ILE A 208 14.52 -12.19 -3.77
N THR A 209 15.77 -11.74 -3.77
CA THR A 209 16.85 -12.26 -4.64
C THR A 209 18.08 -12.63 -3.80
N ALA A 210 19.03 -13.37 -4.35
CA ALA A 210 20.35 -13.52 -3.76
C ALA A 210 21.39 -13.63 -4.88
N GLN A 211 22.59 -13.09 -4.66
CA GLN A 211 23.71 -13.16 -5.59
C GLN A 211 24.96 -13.74 -4.92
#